data_AF-A0A7R8CRH8-F1
#
_entry.id   AF-A0A7R8CRH8-F1
#
_cell.length_a   1.000
_cell.length_b   1.000
_cell.length_c   1.000
_cell.angle_alpha   90.00
_cell.angle_beta   90.00
_cell.angle_gamma   90.00
#
_symmetry.space_group_name_H-M   'P 1'
#
loop_
_entity.id
_entity.type
_entity.pdbx_description
1 polymer ?
#
loop_
_entity_poly.entity_id
_entity_poly.type
_entity_poly.pdbx_seq_one_letter_code
_entity_poly.pdbx_strand_id
1 'polypeptide(L)'
;MDKERDKFYVQGNEAFVAEDYAKAIDFYTQSLSQRSSPDPDVLISRCHAFIKAEKYKEAKSDADLVISLNPCDVKARLRCGIACFHMGKYKEAREAFSEGHKIDKNDSGFKQWIVWCDDKIKKIEQNHAENEPTSSPPLPSDSKKIDENSHSSESPKSPPVDDTPKITHGWYQTASSVVVEVRIKNLNGEDLKIEFRPTSFSIRARLPTGKDYFQEFNLFHPIISEESSYRITSNKVEITILKKQRGLIGQNWKDLVLIQLHLSLCPRK
;
A
#
# COMPACT_ATOMS: atom_id res chain seq x y z
N MET A 1 16.65 -17.94 25.78
CA MET A 1 16.34 -19.30 25.29
C MET A 1 16.06 -19.16 23.82
N ASP A 2 16.99 -19.58 22.97
CA ASP A 2 16.71 -19.71 21.55
C ASP A 2 15.59 -20.73 21.39
N LYS A 3 14.42 -20.28 20.95
CA LYS A 3 13.35 -21.18 20.52
C LYS A 3 13.89 -21.90 19.29
N GLU A 4 14.40 -23.11 19.49
CA GLU A 4 14.67 -24.03 18.39
C GLU A 4 13.41 -24.09 17.53
N ARG A 5 13.54 -23.69 16.27
CA ARG A 5 12.41 -23.66 15.34
C ARG A 5 12.10 -25.09 14.98
N ASP A 6 10.90 -25.56 15.33
CA ASP A 6 10.50 -26.92 15.00
C ASP A 6 10.49 -27.15 13.47
N LYS A 7 10.70 -28.40 13.08
CA LYS A 7 10.80 -28.81 11.68
C LYS A 7 9.62 -28.33 10.84
N PHE A 8 8.41 -28.41 11.37
CA PHE A 8 7.21 -28.01 10.63
C PHE A 8 7.12 -26.50 10.43
N TYR A 9 7.58 -25.68 11.38
CA TYR A 9 7.68 -24.24 11.17
C TYR A 9 8.64 -23.89 10.03
N VAL A 10 9.78 -24.57 9.94
CA VAL A 10 10.75 -24.39 8.85
C VAL A 10 10.13 -24.80 7.51
N GLN A 11 9.51 -25.97 7.44
CA GLN A 11 8.83 -26.46 6.23
C GLN A 11 7.66 -25.55 5.82
N GLY A 12 6.92 -25.00 6.78
CA GLY A 12 5.86 -24.03 6.52
C GLY A 12 6.40 -22.75 5.88
N ASN A 13 7.55 -22.26 6.36
CA ASN A 13 8.22 -21.13 5.73
C ASN A 13 8.66 -21.48 4.31
N GLU A 14 9.30 -22.63 4.09
CA GLU A 14 9.73 -23.09 2.75
C GLU A 14 8.55 -23.25 1.77
N ALA A 15 7.40 -23.75 2.23
CA ALA A 15 6.20 -23.81 1.43
C ALA A 15 5.64 -22.40 1.13
N PHE A 16 5.66 -21.50 2.12
CA PHE A 16 5.22 -20.11 1.94
C PHE A 16 6.09 -19.37 0.91
N VAL A 17 7.40 -19.61 0.98
CA VAL A 17 8.44 -19.16 0.06
C VAL A 17 8.14 -19.65 -1.36
N ALA A 18 7.77 -20.92 -1.50
CA ALA A 18 7.39 -21.53 -2.77
C ALA A 18 5.97 -21.14 -3.24
N GLU A 19 5.31 -20.21 -2.55
CA GLU A 19 3.93 -19.77 -2.82
C GLU A 19 2.87 -20.88 -2.73
N ASP A 20 3.22 -22.03 -2.17
CA ASP A 20 2.28 -23.10 -1.82
C ASP A 20 1.65 -22.81 -0.46
N TYR A 21 0.74 -21.83 -0.45
CA TYR A 21 0.12 -21.35 0.78
C TYR A 21 -0.73 -22.41 1.48
N ALA A 22 -1.30 -23.36 0.73
CA ALA A 22 -2.06 -24.48 1.29
C ALA A 22 -1.14 -25.40 2.11
N LYS A 23 0.02 -25.80 1.56
CA LYS A 23 1.00 -26.59 2.33
C LYS A 23 1.61 -25.78 3.48
N ALA A 24 1.86 -24.48 3.28
CA ALA A 24 2.37 -23.63 4.35
C ALA A 24 1.42 -23.62 5.57
N ILE A 25 0.12 -23.45 5.33
CA ILE A 25 -0.92 -23.52 6.36
C ILE A 25 -0.91 -24.87 7.07
N ASP A 26 -0.82 -25.97 6.32
CA ASP A 26 -0.82 -27.31 6.88
C ASP A 26 0.40 -27.53 7.79
N PHE A 27 1.61 -27.19 7.33
CA PHE A 27 2.81 -27.28 8.15
C PHE A 27 2.78 -26.37 9.38
N TYR A 28 2.32 -25.13 9.28
CA TYR A 28 2.16 -24.29 10.47
C TYR A 28 1.12 -24.85 11.45
N THR A 29 0.06 -25.50 10.94
CA THR A 29 -0.93 -26.16 11.78
C THR A 29 -0.35 -27.38 12.50
N GLN A 30 0.47 -28.17 11.80
CA GLN A 30 1.22 -29.27 12.40
C GLN A 30 2.20 -28.75 13.48
N SER A 31 2.94 -27.68 13.20
CA SER A 31 3.82 -27.01 14.17
C SER A 31 3.06 -26.59 15.44
N LEU A 32 1.88 -25.98 15.30
CA LEU A 32 1.04 -25.60 16.44
C LEU A 32 0.48 -26.79 17.21
N SER A 33 0.13 -27.89 16.52
CA SER A 33 -0.40 -29.10 17.17
C SER A 33 0.60 -29.81 18.08
N GLN A 34 1.91 -29.61 17.85
CA GLN A 34 2.98 -30.19 18.66
C GLN A 34 3.31 -29.39 19.91
N ARG A 35 2.68 -28.23 20.10
CA ARG A 35 3.02 -27.29 21.17
C ARG A 35 1.96 -27.32 22.26
N SER A 36 2.40 -27.32 23.51
CA SER A 36 1.50 -27.26 24.67
C SER A 36 0.82 -25.91 24.83
N SER A 37 1.35 -24.86 24.19
CA SER A 37 0.77 -23.52 24.19
C SER A 37 0.88 -22.87 22.80
N PRO A 38 -0.04 -21.94 22.45
CA PRO A 38 0.03 -21.26 21.17
C PRO A 38 1.32 -20.45 21.04
N ASP A 39 2.02 -20.58 19.90
CA ASP A 39 3.21 -19.77 19.60
C ASP A 39 2.83 -18.57 18.72
N PRO A 40 2.97 -17.33 19.23
CA PRO A 40 2.67 -16.11 18.48
C PRO A 40 3.37 -16.03 17.12
N ASP A 41 4.63 -16.48 17.01
CA ASP A 41 5.37 -16.42 15.75
C ASP A 41 4.76 -17.33 14.68
N VAL A 42 4.37 -18.54 15.08
CA VAL A 42 3.78 -19.53 14.17
C VAL A 42 2.37 -19.11 13.78
N LEU A 43 1.58 -18.62 14.74
CA LEU A 43 0.24 -18.07 14.49
C LEU A 43 0.29 -16.88 13.52
N ILE A 44 1.23 -15.96 13.71
CA ILE A 44 1.43 -14.85 12.77
C ILE A 44 1.79 -15.40 11.41
N SER A 45 2.80 -16.26 11.28
CA SER A 45 3.18 -16.83 9.97
C SER A 45 2.03 -17.54 9.26
N ARG A 46 1.22 -18.33 9.98
CA ARG A 46 0.01 -18.97 9.45
C ARG A 46 -1.07 -17.96 9.05
N CYS A 47 -1.28 -16.92 9.84
CA CYS A 47 -2.14 -15.79 9.48
C CYS A 47 -1.71 -15.16 8.15
N HIS A 48 -0.41 -15.05 7.85
CA HIS A 48 0.03 -14.58 6.52
C HIS A 48 -0.44 -15.50 5.42
N ALA A 49 -0.21 -16.80 5.61
CA ALA A 49 -0.52 -17.81 4.63
C ALA A 49 -2.03 -17.85 4.37
N PHE A 50 -2.86 -17.71 5.41
CA PHE A 50 -4.30 -17.54 5.27
C PHE A 50 -4.69 -16.30 4.46
N ILE A 51 -4.08 -15.12 4.72
CA ILE A 51 -4.33 -13.91 3.90
C ILE A 51 -3.98 -14.16 2.44
N LYS A 52 -2.83 -14.79 2.17
CA LYS A 52 -2.36 -15.11 0.82
C LYS A 52 -3.22 -16.15 0.12
N ALA A 53 -3.84 -17.05 0.87
CA ALA A 53 -4.82 -18.02 0.41
C ALA A 53 -6.27 -17.49 0.42
N GLU A 54 -6.47 -16.18 0.67
CA GLU A 54 -7.77 -15.50 0.73
C GLU A 54 -8.75 -16.06 1.80
N LYS A 55 -8.21 -16.76 2.81
CA LYS A 55 -8.93 -17.31 3.97
C LYS A 55 -8.97 -16.28 5.11
N TYR A 56 -9.71 -15.20 4.89
CA TYR A 56 -9.63 -14.01 5.76
C TYR A 56 -10.24 -14.22 7.15
N LYS A 57 -11.24 -15.09 7.30
CA LYS A 57 -11.86 -15.36 8.61
C LYS A 57 -10.87 -16.05 9.55
N GLU A 58 -10.16 -17.05 9.03
CA GLU A 58 -9.12 -17.81 9.73
C GLU A 58 -7.91 -16.93 10.02
N ALA A 59 -7.49 -16.09 9.05
CA ALA A 59 -6.44 -15.10 9.27
C ALA A 59 -6.77 -14.15 10.43
N LYS A 60 -8.00 -13.63 10.47
CA LYS A 60 -8.45 -12.76 11.56
C LYS A 60 -8.39 -13.48 12.90
N SER A 61 -8.84 -14.74 12.96
CA SER A 61 -8.81 -15.56 14.18
C SER A 61 -7.38 -15.73 14.72
N ASP A 62 -6.40 -16.04 13.86
CA ASP A 62 -5.00 -16.17 14.27
C ASP A 62 -4.43 -14.82 14.73
N ALA A 63 -4.75 -13.72 14.03
CA ALA A 63 -4.30 -12.39 14.41
C ALA A 63 -4.86 -11.92 15.75
N ASP A 64 -6.16 -12.15 16.00
CA ASP A 64 -6.82 -11.80 17.26
C ASP A 64 -6.24 -12.60 18.43
N LEU A 65 -5.94 -13.89 18.22
CA LEU A 65 -5.27 -14.71 19.23
C LEU A 65 -3.90 -14.13 19.58
N VAL A 66 -3.11 -13.72 18.59
CA VAL A 66 -1.80 -13.09 18.84
C VAL A 66 -1.94 -11.75 19.56
N ILE A 67 -2.91 -10.91 19.18
CA ILE A 67 -3.18 -9.63 19.85
C ILE A 67 -3.59 -9.87 21.31
N SER A 68 -4.36 -10.92 21.60
CA SER A 68 -4.74 -11.26 22.98
C SER A 68 -3.54 -11.69 23.83
N LEU A 69 -2.54 -12.34 23.23
CA LEU A 69 -1.31 -12.76 23.90
C LEU A 69 -0.29 -11.62 24.02
N ASN A 70 -0.18 -10.79 22.99
CA ASN A 70 0.69 -9.63 22.92
C ASN A 70 -0.06 -8.44 22.30
N PRO A 71 -0.69 -7.59 23.13
CA PRO A 71 -1.37 -6.39 22.68
C PRO A 71 -0.45 -5.33 22.07
N CYS A 72 0.86 -5.52 21.97
CA CYS A 72 1.77 -4.59 21.28
C CYS A 72 2.30 -5.15 19.96
N ASP A 73 1.83 -6.31 19.50
CA ASP A 73 2.30 -6.90 18.25
C ASP A 73 1.78 -6.11 17.03
N VAL A 74 2.71 -5.40 16.39
CA VAL A 74 2.45 -4.56 15.22
C VAL A 74 2.07 -5.42 14.00
N LYS A 75 2.70 -6.59 13.82
CA LYS A 75 2.42 -7.49 12.69
C LYS A 75 1.02 -8.09 12.80
N ALA A 76 0.61 -8.44 14.01
CA ALA A 76 -0.71 -8.97 14.30
C ALA A 76 -1.80 -7.96 13.94
N ARG A 77 -1.65 -6.70 14.36
CA ARG A 77 -2.59 -5.62 14.02
C ARG A 77 -2.67 -5.34 12.53
N LEU A 78 -1.53 -5.28 11.86
CA LEU A 78 -1.49 -5.11 10.41
C LEU A 78 -2.27 -6.22 9.71
N ARG A 79 -2.06 -7.47 10.11
CA ARG A 79 -2.71 -8.63 9.49
C ARG A 79 -4.20 -8.73 9.83
N CYS A 80 -4.59 -8.40 11.06
CA CYS A 80 -5.99 -8.29 11.46
C CYS A 80 -6.71 -7.23 10.60
N GLY A 81 -6.12 -6.04 10.46
CA GLY A 81 -6.66 -4.97 9.62
C GLY A 81 -6.83 -5.39 8.15
N ILE A 82 -5.82 -6.07 7.57
CA ILE A 82 -5.88 -6.57 6.18
C ILE A 82 -7.01 -7.60 6.04
N ALA A 83 -7.10 -8.57 6.96
CA ALA A 83 -8.16 -9.57 6.94
C ALA A 83 -9.55 -8.94 7.03
N CYS A 84 -9.76 -8.00 7.97
CA CYS A 84 -11.01 -7.26 8.11
C CYS A 84 -11.35 -6.45 6.85
N PHE A 85 -10.37 -5.81 6.23
CA PHE A 85 -10.57 -5.02 5.01
C PHE A 85 -11.10 -5.88 3.86
N HIS A 86 -10.49 -7.04 3.62
CA HIS A 86 -10.94 -7.97 2.59
C HIS A 86 -12.27 -8.65 2.91
N MET A 87 -12.65 -8.74 4.19
CA MET A 87 -13.98 -9.16 4.61
C MET A 87 -15.06 -8.07 4.48
N GLY A 88 -14.72 -6.86 3.99
CA GLY A 88 -15.64 -5.72 3.90
C GLY A 88 -15.93 -5.04 5.24
N LYS A 89 -15.23 -5.42 6.31
CA LYS A 89 -15.36 -4.86 7.66
C LYS A 89 -14.48 -3.62 7.81
N TYR A 90 -14.74 -2.60 7.01
CA TYR A 90 -13.84 -1.45 6.88
C TYR A 90 -13.66 -0.64 8.17
N LYS A 91 -14.69 -0.55 9.02
CA LYS A 91 -14.60 0.12 10.33
C LYS A 91 -13.65 -0.62 11.29
N GLU A 92 -13.82 -1.95 11.41
CA GLU A 92 -12.91 -2.81 12.21
C GLU A 92 -11.48 -2.76 11.65
N ALA A 93 -11.33 -2.80 10.33
CA ALA A 93 -10.02 -2.71 9.69
C ALA A 93 -9.29 -1.41 10.03
N ARG A 94 -10.00 -0.27 9.89
CA ARG A 94 -9.47 1.07 10.21
C ARG A 94 -8.99 1.15 11.65
N GLU A 95 -9.75 0.62 12.59
CA GLU A 95 -9.39 0.59 14.01
C GLU A 95 -8.11 -0.21 14.25
N ALA A 96 -8.03 -1.43 13.70
CA ALA A 96 -6.84 -2.27 13.83
C ALA A 96 -5.57 -1.57 13.27
N PHE A 97 -5.69 -0.90 12.11
CA PHE A 97 -4.58 -0.14 11.54
C PHE A 97 -4.22 1.09 12.38
N SER A 98 -5.22 1.79 12.94
CA SER A 98 -5.00 2.96 13.80
C SER A 98 -4.28 2.58 15.08
N GLU A 99 -4.67 1.47 15.71
CA GLU A 99 -3.98 0.93 16.89
C GLU A 99 -2.56 0.48 16.56
N GLY A 100 -2.34 -0.15 15.40
CA GLY A 100 -1.00 -0.51 14.92
C GLY A 100 -0.11 0.72 14.75
N HIS A 101 -0.65 1.77 14.15
CA HIS A 101 0.06 3.03 13.93
C HIS A 101 0.41 3.78 15.23
N LYS A 102 -0.42 3.65 16.28
CA LYS A 102 -0.11 4.24 17.60
C LYS A 102 1.14 3.62 18.22
N ILE A 103 1.37 2.33 17.97
CA ILE A 103 2.52 1.56 18.47
C ILE A 103 3.75 1.82 17.61
N ASP A 104 3.63 1.69 16.29
CA ASP A 104 4.69 2.00 15.34
C ASP A 104 4.29 3.19 14.45
N LYS A 105 4.70 4.38 14.89
CA LYS A 105 4.42 5.65 14.21
C LYS A 105 5.24 5.85 12.93
N ASN A 106 6.30 5.06 12.76
CA ASN A 106 7.21 5.16 11.61
C ASN A 106 6.81 4.22 10.49
N ASP A 107 6.00 3.19 10.77
CA ASP A 107 5.46 2.31 9.74
C ASP A 107 4.44 3.06 8.86
N SER A 108 4.92 3.47 7.68
CA SER A 108 4.13 4.15 6.64
C SER A 108 2.97 3.30 6.09
N GLY A 109 3.01 1.97 6.26
CA GLY A 109 2.00 1.06 5.75
C GLY A 109 0.62 1.29 6.37
N PHE A 110 0.56 1.58 7.67
CA PHE A 110 -0.73 1.79 8.37
C PHE A 110 -1.50 3.01 7.86
N LYS A 111 -0.80 4.11 7.56
CA LYS A 111 -1.45 5.35 7.10
C LYS A 111 -2.22 5.13 5.80
N GLN A 112 -1.63 4.39 4.86
CA GLN A 112 -2.27 4.11 3.58
C GLN A 112 -3.50 3.22 3.76
N TRP A 113 -3.40 2.18 4.59
CA TRP A 113 -4.53 1.32 4.90
C TRP A 113 -5.68 2.07 5.57
N ILE A 114 -5.40 3.01 6.48
CA ILE A 114 -6.41 3.88 7.09
C ILE A 114 -7.13 4.71 6.02
N VAL A 115 -6.38 5.34 5.10
CA VAL A 115 -6.95 6.11 3.99
C VAL A 115 -7.87 5.25 3.11
N TRP A 116 -7.45 4.03 2.77
CA TRP A 116 -8.30 3.12 1.99
C TRP A 116 -9.56 2.69 2.74
N CYS A 117 -9.46 2.48 4.06
CA CYS A 117 -10.65 2.20 4.88
C CYS A 117 -11.60 3.40 4.88
N ASP A 118 -11.09 4.62 5.06
CA ASP A 118 -11.89 5.84 5.07
C ASP A 118 -12.63 6.07 3.73
N ASP A 119 -11.95 5.85 2.59
CA ASP A 119 -12.58 5.92 1.26
C ASP A 119 -13.73 4.90 1.11
N LYS A 120 -13.52 3.65 1.55
CA LYS A 120 -14.54 2.60 1.47
C LYS A 120 -15.72 2.89 2.40
N ILE A 121 -15.46 3.34 3.62
CA ILE A 121 -16.51 3.75 4.58
C ILE A 121 -17.35 4.87 3.99
N LYS A 122 -16.71 5.93 3.47
CA LYS A 122 -17.39 7.07 2.88
C LYS A 122 -18.27 6.67 1.70
N LYS A 123 -17.78 5.80 0.80
CA LYS A 123 -18.56 5.29 -0.33
C LYS A 123 -19.80 4.50 0.11
N ILE A 124 -19.66 3.69 1.17
CA ILE A 124 -20.81 2.95 1.72
C ILE A 124 -21.82 3.90 2.33
N GLU A 125 -21.38 4.91 3.06
CA GLU A 125 -22.26 5.91 3.69
C GLU A 125 -23.00 6.76 2.64
N GLN A 126 -22.31 7.16 1.56
CA GLN A 126 -22.92 7.87 0.43
C GLN A 126 -23.96 7.01 -0.29
N ASN A 127 -23.61 5.75 -0.59
CA ASN A 127 -24.55 4.82 -1.21
C ASN A 127 -25.76 4.53 -0.30
N HIS A 128 -25.60 4.56 1.02
CA HIS A 128 -26.71 4.37 1.96
C HIS A 128 -27.62 5.61 2.04
N ALA A 129 -27.05 6.82 1.92
CA ALA A 129 -27.82 8.08 1.89
C ALA A 129 -28.64 8.24 0.60
N GLU A 130 -28.17 7.71 -0.53
CA GLU A 130 -28.88 7.77 -1.83
C GLU A 130 -30.00 6.70 -1.97
N ASN A 131 -30.01 5.67 -1.11
CA ASN A 131 -30.97 4.56 -1.17
C ASN A 131 -31.99 4.54 -0.01
N GLU A 132 -32.05 5.59 0.83
CA GLU A 132 -33.12 5.76 1.82
C GLU A 132 -34.46 6.04 1.09
N PRO A 133 -35.49 5.17 1.23
CA PRO A 133 -36.81 5.47 0.69
C PRO A 133 -37.44 6.60 1.51
N THR A 134 -37.69 7.72 0.84
CA THR A 134 -38.50 8.81 1.35
C THR A 134 -39.93 8.32 1.62
N SER A 135 -40.23 7.99 2.87
CA SER A 135 -41.61 7.90 3.41
C SER A 135 -41.55 8.58 4.78
N SER A 136 -42.27 9.65 5.09
CA SER A 136 -43.69 9.95 4.90
C SER A 136 -43.94 11.48 5.10
N PRO A 137 -45.15 12.02 4.84
CA PRO A 137 -45.39 13.40 4.40
C PRO A 137 -45.47 14.46 5.52
N PRO A 138 -45.31 15.75 5.21
CA PRO A 138 -45.42 16.83 6.19
C PRO A 138 -46.90 17.20 6.45
N LEU A 139 -47.28 17.31 7.73
CA LEU A 139 -48.50 18.00 8.15
C LEU A 139 -48.17 19.44 8.61
N PRO A 140 -49.04 20.43 8.32
CA PRO A 140 -48.73 21.85 8.46
C PRO A 140 -49.33 22.46 9.74
N SER A 141 -48.68 23.49 10.29
CA SER A 141 -49.36 24.61 10.96
C SER A 141 -48.40 25.75 11.30
N ASP A 142 -48.53 26.83 10.53
CA ASP A 142 -48.48 28.26 10.86
C ASP A 142 -47.60 28.79 12.03
N SER A 143 -46.68 29.71 11.69
CA SER A 143 -46.83 31.15 12.02
C SER A 143 -45.69 32.03 11.43
N LYS A 144 -46.08 32.95 10.51
CA LYS A 144 -45.75 34.40 10.39
C LYS A 144 -44.49 34.91 11.16
N LYS A 145 -43.62 35.80 10.65
CA LYS A 145 -43.56 36.70 9.47
C LYS A 145 -42.19 37.46 9.50
N ILE A 146 -41.87 38.17 8.41
CA ILE A 146 -40.95 39.35 8.28
C ILE A 146 -39.45 39.02 8.20
N ASP A 147 -38.59 39.62 7.35
CA ASP A 147 -38.58 40.43 6.10
C ASP A 147 -37.06 40.49 5.75
N GLU A 148 -36.58 40.21 4.54
CA GLU A 148 -36.28 41.09 3.39
C GLU A 148 -34.77 40.98 3.09
N ASN A 149 -34.39 40.54 1.89
CA ASN A 149 -33.64 41.35 0.90
C ASN A 149 -32.75 40.50 -0.05
N SER A 150 -33.22 40.42 -1.31
CA SER A 150 -32.52 40.50 -2.59
C SER A 150 -31.14 39.84 -2.85
N HIS A 151 -31.14 39.05 -3.94
CA HIS A 151 -30.38 39.24 -5.20
C HIS A 151 -29.41 38.13 -5.67
N SER A 152 -29.83 37.55 -6.81
CA SER A 152 -29.06 37.20 -8.02
C SER A 152 -27.92 36.18 -7.98
N SER A 153 -28.21 35.04 -8.60
CA SER A 153 -27.43 34.37 -9.66
C SER A 153 -25.99 34.85 -9.92
N GLU A 154 -25.02 33.94 -9.83
CA GLU A 154 -24.03 33.74 -10.91
C GLU A 154 -23.18 32.48 -10.71
N SER A 155 -23.05 31.72 -11.80
CA SER A 155 -22.12 30.61 -11.98
C SER A 155 -20.70 31.14 -12.27
N PRO A 156 -19.62 30.60 -11.66
CA PRO A 156 -18.28 30.85 -12.18
C PRO A 156 -17.61 29.57 -12.73
N LYS A 157 -17.53 29.56 -14.06
CA LYS A 157 -16.41 29.24 -14.96
C LYS A 157 -15.23 28.40 -14.43
N SER A 158 -14.95 27.34 -15.18
CA SER A 158 -13.74 26.49 -15.18
C SER A 158 -12.41 27.28 -15.24
N PRO A 159 -11.37 26.87 -14.47
CA PRO A 159 -10.01 27.39 -14.64
C PRO A 159 -9.29 26.86 -15.90
N PRO A 160 -8.19 27.52 -16.32
CA PRO A 160 -7.54 27.33 -17.62
C PRO A 160 -6.68 26.07 -17.70
N VAL A 161 -6.58 25.50 -18.91
CA VAL A 161 -5.82 24.30 -19.25
C VAL A 161 -4.31 24.59 -19.18
N ASP A 162 -3.62 23.94 -18.25
CA ASP A 162 -2.16 23.97 -18.11
C ASP A 162 -1.52 22.95 -19.07
N ASP A 163 -0.71 23.44 -20.01
CA ASP A 163 -0.04 22.67 -21.07
C ASP A 163 1.30 22.10 -20.57
N THR A 164 1.31 21.56 -19.35
CA THR A 164 2.47 20.86 -18.80
C THR A 164 2.53 19.44 -19.34
N PRO A 165 3.67 18.98 -19.92
CA PRO A 165 3.80 17.60 -20.36
C PRO A 165 3.66 16.68 -19.15
N LYS A 166 2.51 16.00 -19.07
CA LYS A 166 2.16 15.09 -17.99
C LYS A 166 3.03 13.83 -18.08
N ILE A 167 4.19 13.85 -17.41
CA ILE A 167 5.07 12.69 -17.28
C ILE A 167 4.35 11.65 -16.42
N THR A 168 4.01 10.52 -17.03
CA THR A 168 3.35 9.41 -16.33
C THR A 168 4.35 8.32 -15.97
N HIS A 169 4.17 7.72 -14.79
CA HIS A 169 4.91 6.56 -14.35
C HIS A 169 4.00 5.32 -14.29
N GLY A 170 4.59 4.15 -14.53
CA GLY A 170 3.99 2.84 -14.27
C GLY A 170 5.05 1.94 -13.64
N TRP A 171 4.65 0.88 -12.95
CA TRP A 171 5.62 -0.07 -12.44
C TRP A 171 4.97 -1.43 -12.26
N TYR A 172 5.80 -2.46 -12.29
CA TYR A 172 5.44 -3.83 -11.95
C TYR A 172 6.64 -4.47 -11.25
N GLN A 173 6.44 -5.67 -10.73
CA GLN A 173 7.52 -6.40 -10.07
C GLN A 173 7.38 -7.89 -10.26
N THR A 174 8.52 -8.56 -10.07
CA THR A 174 8.62 -10.00 -9.95
C THR A 174 9.10 -10.35 -8.54
N ALA A 175 9.37 -11.63 -8.29
CA ALA A 175 10.01 -12.06 -7.06
C ALA A 175 11.40 -11.42 -6.85
N SER A 176 12.15 -11.14 -7.92
CA SER A 176 13.56 -10.71 -7.85
C SER A 176 13.81 -9.29 -8.32
N SER A 177 12.86 -8.66 -9.02
CA SER A 177 13.05 -7.34 -9.62
C SER A 177 11.84 -6.43 -9.45
N VAL A 178 12.09 -5.12 -9.49
CA VAL A 178 11.08 -4.08 -9.68
C VAL A 178 11.41 -3.34 -10.96
N VAL A 179 10.40 -3.15 -11.81
CA VAL A 179 10.55 -2.44 -13.07
C VAL A 179 9.71 -1.17 -13.02
N VAL A 180 10.36 -0.02 -13.19
CA VAL A 180 9.70 1.30 -13.22
C VAL A 180 9.77 1.84 -14.64
N GLU A 181 8.61 2.19 -15.19
CA GLU A 181 8.45 2.84 -16.48
C GLU A 181 8.19 4.33 -16.28
N VAL A 182 9.02 5.18 -16.89
CA VAL A 182 8.80 6.63 -16.94
C VAL A 182 8.57 7.03 -18.40
N ARG A 183 7.37 7.49 -18.73
CA ARG A 183 7.02 7.87 -20.11
C ARG A 183 7.56 9.27 -20.45
N ILE A 184 8.69 9.31 -21.14
CA ILE A 184 9.32 10.51 -21.69
C ILE A 184 9.54 10.26 -23.18
N LYS A 185 8.92 11.07 -24.04
CA LYS A 185 9.06 10.95 -25.50
C LYS A 185 10.38 11.55 -25.96
N ASN A 186 11.03 10.90 -26.92
CA ASN A 186 12.22 11.37 -27.63
C ASN A 186 13.38 11.82 -26.72
N LEU A 187 13.60 11.13 -25.60
CA LEU A 187 14.70 11.42 -24.70
C LEU A 187 16.02 10.91 -25.29
N ASN A 188 17.02 11.78 -25.37
CA ASN A 188 18.38 11.40 -25.72
C ASN A 188 19.08 10.75 -24.50
N GLY A 189 19.89 9.73 -24.74
CA GLY A 189 20.62 9.03 -23.67
C GLY A 189 21.68 9.89 -22.99
N GLU A 190 22.29 10.83 -23.71
CA GLU A 190 23.28 11.76 -23.13
C GLU A 190 22.66 12.72 -22.12
N ASP A 191 21.36 12.96 -22.25
CA ASP A 191 20.58 13.85 -21.38
C ASP A 191 19.98 13.13 -20.17
N LEU A 192 20.22 11.82 -20.01
CA LEU A 192 19.68 11.00 -18.93
C LEU A 192 20.78 10.55 -17.97
N LYS A 193 20.54 10.75 -16.67
CA LYS A 193 21.35 10.19 -15.59
C LYS A 193 20.46 9.49 -14.58
N ILE A 194 20.79 8.24 -14.26
CA ILE A 194 20.14 7.44 -13.21
C ILE A 194 21.18 7.09 -12.16
N GLU A 195 20.80 7.24 -10.89
CA GLU A 195 21.64 6.90 -9.74
C GLU A 195 20.90 5.90 -8.85
N PHE A 196 21.52 4.73 -8.63
CA PHE A 196 21.00 3.70 -7.73
C PHE A 196 21.69 3.80 -6.37
N ARG A 197 20.91 3.81 -5.30
CA ARG A 197 21.37 3.78 -3.91
C ARG A 197 20.81 2.53 -3.22
N PRO A 198 21.38 2.10 -2.09
CA PRO A 198 20.95 0.87 -1.43
C PRO A 198 19.44 0.78 -1.20
N THR A 199 18.72 1.87 -0.95
CA THR A 199 17.27 1.87 -0.70
C THR A 199 16.52 2.96 -1.48
N SER A 200 17.13 3.55 -2.51
CA SER A 200 16.48 4.57 -3.35
C SER A 200 17.06 4.56 -4.75
N PHE A 201 16.38 5.20 -5.70
CA PHE A 201 16.99 5.56 -6.98
C PHE A 201 16.51 6.95 -7.41
N SER A 202 17.29 7.63 -8.25
CA SER A 202 16.88 8.90 -8.83
C SER A 202 17.07 8.91 -10.34
N ILE A 203 16.21 9.66 -11.01
CA ILE A 203 16.26 9.96 -12.42
C ILE A 203 16.44 11.46 -12.59
N ARG A 204 17.43 11.87 -13.38
CA ARG A 204 17.63 13.23 -13.84
C ARG A 204 17.69 13.23 -15.36
N ALA A 205 16.84 14.01 -16.00
CA ALA A 205 16.77 14.08 -17.45
C ALA A 205 16.60 15.52 -17.94
N ARG A 206 17.22 15.89 -19.06
CA ARG A 206 16.81 17.08 -19.81
C ARG A 206 15.75 16.70 -20.83
N LEU A 207 14.54 17.21 -20.66
CA LEU A 207 13.43 16.93 -21.56
C LEU A 207 13.67 17.60 -22.92
N PRO A 208 13.10 17.07 -24.02
CA PRO A 208 13.19 17.71 -25.35
C PRO A 208 12.61 19.12 -25.39
N THR A 209 11.74 19.47 -24.44
CA THR A 209 11.21 20.83 -24.26
C THR A 209 12.23 21.79 -23.65
N GLY A 210 13.46 21.35 -23.36
CA GLY A 210 14.52 22.10 -22.69
C GLY A 210 14.37 22.23 -21.17
N LYS A 211 13.36 21.60 -20.57
CA LYS A 211 13.12 21.62 -19.12
C LYS A 211 13.88 20.48 -18.44
N ASP A 212 14.40 20.73 -17.26
CA ASP A 212 15.03 19.68 -16.45
C ASP A 212 13.96 18.91 -15.67
N TYR A 213 14.06 17.58 -15.67
CA TYR A 213 13.25 16.65 -14.91
C TYR A 213 14.12 15.96 -13.88
N PHE A 214 13.67 15.97 -12.62
CA PHE A 214 14.31 15.24 -11.55
C PHE A 214 13.25 14.55 -10.70
N GLN A 215 13.47 13.28 -10.40
CA GLN A 215 12.64 12.54 -9.47
C GLN A 215 13.49 11.55 -8.69
N GLU A 216 13.33 11.55 -7.38
CA GLU A 216 13.88 10.52 -6.50
C GLU A 216 12.76 9.64 -5.96
N PHE A 217 13.10 8.37 -5.76
CA PHE A 217 12.21 7.29 -5.43
C PHE A 217 12.79 6.45 -4.30
N ASN A 218 12.13 6.45 -3.16
CA ASN A 218 12.48 5.57 -2.05
C ASN A 218 11.93 4.16 -2.29
N LEU A 219 12.73 3.16 -1.97
CA LEU A 219 12.42 1.75 -2.18
C LEU A 219 12.15 1.07 -0.84
N PHE A 220 11.22 0.13 -0.86
CA PHE A 220 10.77 -0.56 0.35
C PHE A 220 11.85 -1.49 0.93
N HIS A 221 12.74 -2.02 0.08
CA HIS A 221 13.82 -2.91 0.47
C HIS A 221 15.14 -2.55 -0.19
N PRO A 222 16.27 -3.00 0.41
CA PRO A 222 17.56 -2.81 -0.22
C PRO A 222 17.66 -3.45 -1.60
N ILE A 223 18.46 -2.83 -2.48
CA ILE A 223 18.69 -3.26 -3.86
C ILE A 223 20.15 -3.59 -4.12
N ILE A 224 20.39 -4.35 -5.19
CA ILE A 224 21.73 -4.58 -5.73
C ILE A 224 21.99 -3.45 -6.73
N SER A 225 22.53 -2.34 -6.23
CA SER A 225 22.74 -1.12 -7.02
C SER A 225 23.61 -1.37 -8.25
N GLU A 226 24.59 -2.27 -8.12
CA GLU A 226 25.60 -2.59 -9.13
C GLU A 226 25.03 -3.42 -10.29
N GLU A 227 23.96 -4.17 -10.04
CA GLU A 227 23.30 -5.03 -11.04
C GLU A 227 21.97 -4.45 -11.54
N SER A 228 21.52 -3.33 -10.96
CA SER A 228 20.34 -2.60 -11.44
C SER A 228 20.70 -1.82 -12.71
N SER A 229 19.75 -1.72 -13.65
CA SER A 229 20.00 -1.19 -15.00
C SER A 229 18.83 -0.39 -15.53
N TYR A 230 19.01 0.27 -16.67
CA TYR A 230 17.93 0.96 -17.37
C TYR A 230 18.09 0.85 -18.88
N ARG A 231 16.99 1.07 -19.60
CA ARG A 231 16.94 1.12 -21.06
C ARG A 231 16.07 2.27 -21.53
N ILE A 232 16.52 2.94 -22.58
CA ILE A 232 15.79 4.04 -23.21
C ILE A 232 15.11 3.53 -24.48
N THR A 233 13.89 3.97 -24.71
CA THR A 233 13.14 3.79 -25.96
C THR A 233 12.63 5.15 -26.42
N SER A 234 12.05 5.22 -27.62
CA SER A 234 11.47 6.48 -28.15
C SER A 234 10.36 7.06 -27.28
N ASN A 235 9.68 6.24 -26.46
CA ASN A 235 8.48 6.66 -25.72
C ASN A 235 8.59 6.51 -24.19
N LYS A 236 9.62 5.84 -23.69
CA LYS A 236 9.82 5.60 -22.26
C LYS A 236 11.27 5.30 -21.88
N VAL A 237 11.57 5.54 -20.62
CA VAL A 237 12.71 4.98 -19.90
C VAL A 237 12.19 3.84 -19.04
N GLU A 238 12.79 2.66 -19.15
CA GLU A 238 12.50 1.48 -18.35
C GLU A 238 13.66 1.20 -17.41
N ILE A 239 13.40 1.17 -16.11
CA ILE A 239 14.42 1.05 -15.06
C ILE A 239 14.18 -0.27 -14.34
N THR A 240 15.16 -1.16 -14.40
CA THR A 240 15.11 -2.50 -13.79
C THR A 240 15.98 -2.51 -12.54
N ILE A 241 15.33 -2.74 -11.40
CA ILE A 241 15.94 -2.68 -10.08
C ILE A 241 15.96 -4.07 -9.49
N LEU A 242 17.15 -4.60 -9.16
CA LEU A 242 17.28 -5.93 -8.56
C LEU A 242 17.16 -5.85 -7.04
N LYS A 243 16.27 -6.68 -6.47
CA LYS A 243 16.05 -6.77 -5.03
C LYS A 243 17.26 -7.47 -4.38
N LYS A 244 17.82 -6.92 -3.30
CA LYS A 244 18.97 -7.50 -2.58
C LYS A 244 18.63 -8.73 -1.71
N GLN A 245 17.38 -9.17 -1.70
CA GLN A 245 16.88 -10.17 -0.74
C GLN A 245 17.57 -11.54 -0.85
N ARG A 246 18.61 -11.78 -0.03
CA ARG A 246 18.90 -13.11 0.53
C ARG A 246 17.98 -13.29 1.74
N GLY A 247 16.94 -14.13 1.62
CA GLY A 247 16.24 -14.71 2.79
C GLY A 247 14.88 -14.14 3.23
N LEU A 248 14.15 -13.39 2.39
CA LEU A 248 12.75 -13.02 2.68
C LEU A 248 11.89 -13.27 1.45
N ILE A 249 11.40 -14.50 1.35
CA ILE A 249 10.61 -14.94 0.22
C ILE A 249 9.11 -14.62 0.43
N GLY A 250 8.40 -14.28 -0.66
CA GLY A 250 6.94 -14.14 -0.69
C GLY A 250 6.39 -12.72 -0.49
N GLN A 251 7.25 -11.70 -0.44
CA GLN A 251 6.82 -10.29 -0.41
C GLN A 251 7.02 -9.63 -1.78
N ASN A 252 5.92 -9.49 -2.51
CA ASN A 252 5.79 -8.37 -3.46
C ASN A 252 5.89 -7.07 -2.66
N TRP A 253 6.74 -6.13 -3.07
CA TRP A 253 6.78 -4.76 -2.56
C TRP A 253 5.36 -4.20 -2.72
N LYS A 254 4.52 -4.27 -1.68
CA LYS A 254 3.14 -3.81 -1.77
C LYS A 254 3.19 -2.30 -1.94
N ASP A 255 2.80 -1.85 -3.12
CA ASP A 255 2.71 -0.47 -3.56
C ASP A 255 3.91 0.40 -3.20
N LEU A 256 4.76 0.65 -4.19
CA LEU A 256 5.59 1.85 -4.14
C LEU A 256 4.65 3.06 -4.03
N VAL A 257 4.47 3.57 -2.81
CA VAL A 257 4.54 5.02 -2.64
C VAL A 257 5.99 5.35 -2.97
N LEU A 258 6.23 5.57 -4.26
CA LEU A 258 7.24 6.51 -4.69
C LEU A 258 6.96 7.76 -3.83
N ILE A 259 7.72 7.96 -2.76
CA ILE A 259 7.65 9.24 -2.04
C ILE A 259 8.16 10.24 -3.07
N GLN A 260 7.22 10.84 -3.78
CA GLN A 260 7.50 11.88 -4.73
C GLN A 260 7.91 13.07 -3.88
N LEU A 261 9.21 13.18 -3.60
CA LEU A 261 9.76 14.44 -3.13
C LEU A 261 9.36 15.48 -4.17
N HIS A 262 8.65 16.50 -3.69
CA HIS A 262 8.05 17.54 -4.48
C HIS A 262 9.06 18.09 -5.50
N LEU A 263 8.57 18.38 -6.72
CA LEU A 263 9.31 19.05 -7.77
C LEU A 263 9.99 20.31 -7.21
N SER A 264 11.29 20.23 -6.94
CA SER A 264 12.13 21.41 -6.95
C SER A 264 12.56 21.64 -8.39
N LEU A 265 11.88 22.59 -9.05
CA LEU A 265 12.51 23.33 -10.13
C LEU A 265 13.75 23.98 -9.50
N CYS A 266 14.92 23.36 -9.63
CA CYS A 266 16.17 24.01 -9.25
C CYS A 266 16.26 25.31 -10.06
N PRO A 267 16.26 26.50 -9.43
CA PRO A 267 16.65 27.70 -10.13
C PRO A 267 18.14 27.60 -10.43
N ARG A 268 18.52 27.91 -11.67
CA ARG A 268 19.92 28.03 -12.07
C ARG A 268 20.64 29.01 -11.15
N LYS A 269 21.82 28.63 -10.66
CA LYS A 269 22.92 29.57 -10.43
C LYS A 269 23.92 29.39 -11.56
#